data_AF-A0A2W6YIM4-F1
#
_entry.id   AF-A0A2W6YIM4-F1
#
_cell.length_a   1.000
_cell.length_b   1.000
_cell.length_c   1.000
_cell.angle_alpha   90.00
_cell.angle_beta   90.00
_cell.angle_gamma   90.00
#
_symmetry.space_group_name_H-M   'P 1'
#
loop_
_entity.id
_entity.type
_entity.pdbx_description
1 polymer ?
#
loop_
_entity_poly.entity_id
_entity_poly.type
_entity_poly.pdbx_seq_one_letter_code
_entity_poly.pdbx_strand_id
1 'polypeptide(L)'
;MLLSNFILAKINKSINSVRILSLSVLAAITSLLSFTNLKAEALTQNAPAIAQSSEDSFSSNGFIMPSKNIYCVIYGDRLRCEIVSQLNPMPPQPASCNLDWGSGLSLPKVGKPFVTCAGDTVFSPNYKTLAYGKTWNKGGFICKSRTNGLTCTNPRGNGFFLNREEWKTF
;
A
#
# COMPACT_ATOMS: atom_id res chain seq x y z
N MET A 1 2.86 -9.81 28.27
CA MET A 1 3.83 -9.21 27.33
C MET A 1 4.98 -10.20 27.05
N LEU A 2 4.70 -11.38 26.47
CA LEU A 2 5.66 -12.51 26.40
C LEU A 2 5.64 -13.27 25.05
N LEU A 3 5.16 -12.65 23.97
CA LEU A 3 5.02 -13.33 22.66
C LEU A 3 5.90 -12.76 21.53
N SER A 4 6.68 -11.70 21.77
CA SER A 4 7.53 -11.08 20.72
C SER A 4 8.97 -11.62 20.64
N ASN A 5 9.45 -12.37 21.64
CA ASN A 5 10.84 -12.84 21.68
C ASN A 5 11.11 -14.20 21.02
N PHE A 6 10.06 -14.97 20.68
CA PHE A 6 10.23 -16.33 20.15
C PHE A 6 10.49 -16.40 18.64
N ILE A 7 10.14 -15.36 17.88
CA ILE A 7 10.27 -15.36 16.41
C ILE A 7 11.70 -15.00 15.98
N LEU A 8 12.39 -14.12 16.73
CA LEU A 8 13.78 -13.73 16.47
C LEU A 8 14.80 -14.86 16.71
N ALA A 9 14.51 -15.82 17.59
CA ALA A 9 15.42 -16.94 17.89
C ALA A 9 15.43 -18.05 16.82
N LYS A 10 14.34 -18.18 16.04
CA LYS A 10 14.19 -19.28 15.06
C LYS A 10 14.89 -19.00 13.72
N ILE A 11 15.05 -17.73 13.37
CA ILE A 11 15.70 -17.29 12.12
C ILE A 11 17.23 -17.46 12.22
N ASN A 12 17.80 -17.28 13.43
CA ASN A 12 19.25 -17.39 13.67
C ASN A 12 19.79 -18.85 13.60
N LYS A 13 18.92 -19.85 13.77
CA LYS A 13 19.31 -21.27 13.79
C LYS A 13 19.50 -21.87 12.39
N SER A 14 18.83 -21.32 11.38
CA SER A 14 18.90 -21.83 9.99
C SER A 14 20.16 -21.36 9.24
N ILE A 15 20.73 -20.23 9.63
CA ILE A 15 21.89 -19.61 8.96
C ILE A 15 23.21 -20.28 9.39
N ASN A 16 23.27 -20.86 10.61
CA ASN A 16 24.48 -21.49 11.15
C ASN A 16 24.75 -22.94 10.68
N SER A 17 23.78 -23.63 10.09
CA SER A 17 24.00 -25.03 9.65
C SER A 17 24.75 -25.15 8.31
N VAL A 18 24.82 -24.07 7.52
CA VAL A 18 25.43 -24.10 6.18
C VAL A 18 26.94 -23.85 6.21
N ARG A 19 27.50 -23.40 7.34
CA ARG A 19 28.95 -23.13 7.51
C ARG A 19 29.77 -24.28 8.10
N ILE A 20 29.16 -25.42 8.45
CA ILE A 20 29.83 -26.48 9.24
C ILE A 20 30.31 -27.66 8.37
N LEU A 21 30.06 -27.65 7.05
CA LEU A 21 30.43 -28.75 6.15
C LEU A 21 31.84 -28.66 5.52
N SER A 22 32.75 -27.81 6.02
CA SER A 22 34.06 -27.61 5.38
C SER A 22 35.28 -27.52 6.30
N LEU A 23 35.24 -28.03 7.53
CA LEU A 23 36.43 -28.11 8.39
C LEU A 23 36.55 -29.49 9.06
N SER A 24 36.98 -30.50 8.28
CA SER A 24 37.44 -31.79 8.79
C SER A 24 38.88 -32.12 8.37
N VAL A 25 39.71 -31.11 8.12
CA VAL A 25 41.14 -31.32 7.89
C VAL A 25 41.92 -30.24 8.62
N LEU A 26 42.87 -30.70 9.44
CA LEU A 26 43.94 -29.95 10.13
C LEU A 26 43.52 -29.10 11.34
N ALA A 27 43.74 -29.65 12.54
CA ALA A 27 44.68 -29.08 13.51
C ALA A 27 44.70 -29.91 14.81
N ALA A 28 45.40 -31.04 14.76
CA ALA A 28 46.13 -31.51 15.93
C ALA A 28 47.47 -30.76 15.98
N ILE A 29 48.02 -30.61 17.19
CA ILE A 29 49.36 -30.12 17.56
C ILE A 29 49.37 -28.71 18.15
N THR A 30 49.23 -28.74 19.48
CA THR A 30 49.78 -27.84 20.49
C THR A 30 51.31 -27.74 20.41
N SER A 31 51.87 -26.53 20.41
CA SER A 31 53.00 -26.06 21.24
C SER A 31 53.73 -24.87 20.62
N LEU A 32 54.03 -23.89 21.50
CA LEU A 32 54.98 -22.76 21.39
C LEU A 32 55.54 -22.44 20.00
N LEU A 33 55.12 -21.33 19.39
CA LEU A 33 55.99 -20.46 18.58
C LEU A 33 55.33 -19.07 18.44
N SER A 34 56.03 -18.04 18.92
CA SER A 34 55.70 -16.63 18.70
C SER A 34 55.84 -16.30 17.22
N PHE A 35 54.76 -15.92 16.55
CA PHE A 35 54.80 -15.35 15.21
C PHE A 35 53.94 -14.08 15.12
N THR A 36 54.67 -12.97 15.21
CA THR A 36 54.59 -11.75 14.40
C THR A 36 53.28 -11.44 13.67
N ASN A 37 52.78 -10.23 13.96
CA ASN A 37 51.74 -9.48 13.25
C ASN A 37 51.73 -9.68 11.73
N LEU A 38 50.62 -10.21 11.20
CA LEU A 38 50.24 -10.03 9.80
C LEU A 38 49.07 -9.04 9.74
N LYS A 39 49.28 -7.90 9.06
CA LYS A 39 48.24 -6.97 8.65
C LYS A 39 47.25 -7.70 7.74
N ALA A 40 45.96 -7.62 8.05
CA ALA A 40 44.92 -7.98 7.12
C ALA A 40 44.54 -6.74 6.29
N GLU A 41 44.89 -6.70 5.00
CA GLU A 41 44.27 -5.79 4.05
C GLU A 41 42.78 -6.18 3.89
N ALA A 42 41.88 -5.24 4.18
CA ALA A 42 40.45 -5.41 3.98
C ALA A 42 40.11 -5.33 2.48
N LEU A 43 39.66 -6.44 1.89
CA LEU A 43 39.04 -6.44 0.56
C LEU A 43 37.65 -5.83 0.66
N THR A 44 37.51 -4.62 0.14
CA THR A 44 36.25 -3.87 0.00
C THR A 44 35.36 -4.57 -1.03
N GLN A 45 34.26 -5.17 -0.59
CA GLN A 45 33.24 -5.72 -1.49
C GLN A 45 32.24 -4.61 -1.86
N ASN A 46 32.44 -3.97 -3.00
CA ASN A 46 31.39 -3.18 -3.65
C ASN A 46 30.39 -4.15 -4.32
N ALA A 47 29.34 -4.54 -3.61
CA ALA A 47 28.17 -5.14 -4.23
C ALA A 47 27.21 -4.04 -4.71
N PRO A 48 26.78 -4.02 -5.98
CA PRO A 48 25.76 -3.08 -6.43
C PRO A 48 24.44 -3.37 -5.72
N ALA A 49 23.90 -2.36 -5.03
CA ALA A 49 22.58 -2.43 -4.42
C ALA A 49 21.52 -2.59 -5.53
N ILE A 50 20.96 -3.79 -5.68
CA ILE A 50 19.73 -3.98 -6.43
C ILE A 50 18.62 -3.37 -5.57
N ALA A 51 18.21 -2.15 -5.89
CA ALA A 51 17.03 -1.53 -5.34
C ALA A 51 15.80 -2.34 -5.79
N GLN A 52 15.39 -3.33 -5.00
CA GLN A 52 14.11 -3.97 -5.15
C GLN A 52 13.03 -3.00 -4.66
N SER A 53 12.54 -2.15 -5.57
CA SER A 53 11.28 -1.44 -5.37
C SER A 53 10.13 -2.44 -5.50
N SER A 54 9.83 -3.16 -4.42
CA SER A 54 8.48 -3.70 -4.23
C SER A 54 7.55 -2.52 -3.90
N GLU A 55 7.29 -1.68 -4.91
CA GLU A 55 6.15 -0.78 -4.87
C GLU A 55 4.91 -1.68 -4.89
N ASP A 56 4.40 -1.93 -3.69
CA ASP A 56 3.14 -2.61 -3.40
C ASP A 56 2.09 -2.25 -4.45
N SER A 57 1.66 -3.26 -5.21
CA SER A 57 0.71 -3.09 -6.31
C SER A 57 -0.61 -2.48 -5.82
N PHE A 58 -0.97 -2.66 -4.55
CA PHE A 58 -2.11 -1.99 -3.91
C PHE A 58 -1.85 -0.51 -3.63
N SER A 59 -0.66 -0.13 -3.14
CA SER A 59 -0.28 1.28 -2.97
C SER A 59 -0.38 2.06 -4.29
N SER A 60 -0.12 1.39 -5.42
CA SER A 60 -0.16 2.05 -6.72
C SER A 60 -1.59 2.23 -7.28
N ASN A 61 -2.57 1.40 -6.91
CA ASN A 61 -3.92 1.38 -7.50
C ASN A 61 -4.94 2.23 -6.76
N GLY A 62 -4.55 2.85 -5.65
CA GLY A 62 -5.38 3.76 -4.87
C GLY A 62 -4.63 5.00 -4.42
N PHE A 63 -5.35 5.88 -3.72
CA PHE A 63 -4.79 7.06 -3.09
C PHE A 63 -5.65 7.50 -1.90
N ILE A 64 -5.06 8.28 -1.02
CA ILE A 64 -5.74 9.02 0.04
C ILE A 64 -5.63 10.52 -0.24
N MET A 65 -6.68 11.30 0.07
CA MET A 65 -6.60 12.76 0.02
C MET A 65 -5.85 13.35 1.24
N PRO A 66 -5.31 14.58 1.15
CA PRO A 66 -4.55 15.18 2.26
C PRO A 66 -5.36 15.37 3.54
N SER A 67 -6.68 15.60 3.43
CA SER A 67 -7.60 15.66 4.57
C SER A 67 -7.76 14.33 5.30
N LYS A 68 -7.32 13.22 4.70
CA LYS A 68 -7.56 11.85 5.14
C LYS A 68 -9.05 11.49 5.28
N ASN A 69 -9.93 12.29 4.68
CA ASN A 69 -11.35 12.03 4.70
C ASN A 69 -11.80 11.17 3.51
N ILE A 70 -11.06 11.15 2.39
CA ILE A 70 -11.43 10.42 1.17
C ILE A 70 -10.31 9.47 0.76
N TYR A 71 -10.69 8.22 0.49
CA TYR A 71 -9.84 7.12 0.03
C TYR A 71 -10.41 6.56 -1.26
N CYS A 72 -9.56 6.27 -2.24
CA CYS A 72 -9.99 5.74 -3.52
C CYS A 72 -9.12 4.57 -3.96
N VAL A 73 -9.71 3.61 -4.66
CA VAL A 73 -9.00 2.47 -5.24
C VAL A 73 -9.69 1.99 -6.51
N ILE A 74 -8.92 1.52 -7.48
CA ILE A 74 -9.46 0.73 -8.59
C ILE A 74 -9.69 -0.69 -8.10
N TYR A 75 -10.95 -1.14 -8.19
CA TYR A 75 -11.36 -2.50 -7.89
C TYR A 75 -12.04 -3.10 -9.13
N GLY A 76 -11.41 -4.07 -9.77
CA GLY A 76 -11.88 -4.61 -11.05
C GLY A 76 -11.96 -3.53 -12.13
N ASP A 77 -13.16 -3.27 -12.63
CA ASP A 77 -13.46 -2.33 -13.73
C ASP A 77 -13.99 -0.97 -13.25
N ARG A 78 -13.98 -0.70 -11.95
CA ARG A 78 -14.51 0.53 -11.35
C ARG A 78 -13.52 1.19 -10.43
N LEU A 79 -13.62 2.51 -10.32
CA LEU A 79 -13.03 3.28 -9.23
C LEU A 79 -14.03 3.33 -8.08
N ARG A 80 -13.65 2.88 -6.89
CA ARG A 80 -14.42 3.05 -5.66
C ARG A 80 -13.74 4.08 -4.78
N CYS A 81 -14.49 5.09 -4.36
CA CYS A 81 -14.04 6.09 -3.40
C CYS A 81 -14.96 6.07 -2.19
N GLU A 82 -14.38 6.01 -0.99
CA GLU A 82 -15.08 6.11 0.27
C GLU A 82 -14.70 7.38 1.02
N ILE A 83 -15.64 7.87 1.81
CA ILE A 83 -15.50 9.06 2.62
C ILE A 83 -15.76 8.71 4.09
N VAL A 84 -14.80 9.05 4.97
CA VAL A 84 -14.87 8.74 6.41
C VAL A 84 -16.06 9.43 7.07
N SER A 85 -16.38 10.66 6.64
CA SER A 85 -17.52 11.42 7.15
C SER A 85 -18.90 10.96 6.65
N GLN A 86 -18.96 9.88 5.84
CA GLN A 86 -20.14 9.45 5.08
C GLN A 86 -20.59 10.50 4.05
N LEU A 87 -21.45 10.06 3.11
CA LEU A 87 -22.08 10.95 2.15
C LEU A 87 -23.03 11.91 2.86
N ASN A 88 -22.91 13.21 2.51
CA ASN A 88 -23.83 14.24 2.98
C ASN A 88 -24.39 15.01 1.77
N PRO A 89 -25.72 15.14 1.61
CA PRO A 89 -26.74 14.44 2.39
C PRO A 89 -26.68 12.92 2.18
N MET A 90 -27.12 12.17 3.20
CA MET A 90 -27.22 10.71 3.12
C MET A 90 -28.29 10.32 2.07
N PRO A 91 -27.95 9.57 1.00
CA PRO A 91 -28.93 9.12 0.02
C PRO A 91 -29.91 8.10 0.62
N PRO A 92 -31.18 8.05 0.17
CA PRO A 92 -32.08 6.97 0.51
C PRO A 92 -31.46 5.61 0.17
N GLN A 93 -31.48 4.68 1.13
CA GLN A 93 -30.98 3.33 0.92
C GLN A 93 -32.00 2.51 0.11
N PRO A 94 -31.61 1.93 -1.03
CA PRO A 94 -32.52 1.10 -1.81
C PRO A 94 -32.71 -0.26 -1.11
N ALA A 95 -33.89 -0.86 -1.26
CA ALA A 95 -34.18 -2.19 -0.73
C ALA A 95 -33.26 -3.30 -1.29
N SER A 96 -32.63 -3.06 -2.44
CA SER A 96 -31.64 -3.96 -3.02
C SER A 96 -30.29 -3.97 -2.29
N CYS A 97 -30.03 -3.01 -1.40
CA CYS A 97 -28.82 -2.97 -0.60
C CYS A 97 -29.08 -3.49 0.82
N ASN A 98 -28.53 -4.67 1.12
CA ASN A 98 -28.58 -5.32 2.43
C ASN A 98 -27.24 -5.23 3.19
N LEU A 99 -26.37 -4.29 2.82
CA LEU A 99 -25.06 -4.04 3.44
C LEU A 99 -24.94 -2.57 3.86
N ASP A 100 -23.73 -2.11 4.22
CA ASP A 100 -23.50 -0.71 4.56
C ASP A 100 -23.73 0.17 3.33
N TRP A 101 -24.35 1.33 3.57
CA TRP A 101 -24.78 2.28 2.56
C TRP A 101 -24.31 3.69 2.89
N GLY A 102 -24.03 4.48 1.85
CA GLY A 102 -23.63 5.88 2.02
C GLY A 102 -22.16 6.09 2.41
N SER A 103 -21.33 5.04 2.38
CA SER A 103 -19.88 5.16 2.62
C SER A 103 -19.11 5.84 1.49
N GLY A 104 -19.72 5.95 0.29
CA GLY A 104 -19.08 6.60 -0.85
C GLY A 104 -19.70 6.25 -2.19
N LEU A 105 -18.90 6.42 -3.25
CA LEU A 105 -19.32 6.29 -4.64
C LEU A 105 -18.43 5.29 -5.40
N SER A 106 -19.05 4.57 -6.33
CA SER A 106 -18.37 3.74 -7.31
C SER A 106 -18.60 4.31 -8.71
N LEU A 107 -17.55 4.35 -9.53
CA LEU A 107 -17.55 4.85 -10.89
C LEU A 107 -17.04 3.76 -11.84
N PRO A 108 -17.93 3.09 -12.59
CA PRO A 108 -17.51 2.09 -13.57
C PRO A 108 -16.76 2.76 -14.72
N LYS A 109 -15.93 1.99 -15.43
CA LYS A 109 -15.21 2.47 -16.62
C LYS A 109 -16.17 2.90 -17.75
N VAL A 110 -17.33 2.26 -17.81
CA VAL A 110 -18.44 2.61 -18.71
C VAL A 110 -19.73 2.68 -17.89
N GLY A 111 -20.40 3.83 -17.91
CA GLY A 111 -21.64 4.07 -17.16
C GLY A 111 -21.52 5.22 -16.16
N LYS A 112 -22.62 5.48 -15.44
CA LYS A 112 -22.73 6.55 -14.44
C LYS A 112 -22.22 6.10 -13.07
N PRO A 113 -21.72 7.01 -12.23
CA PRO A 113 -21.42 6.67 -10.84
C PRO A 113 -22.68 6.33 -10.05
N PHE A 114 -22.50 5.55 -8.98
CA PHE A 114 -23.56 5.12 -8.08
C PHE A 114 -23.05 5.04 -6.64
N VAL A 115 -23.97 5.09 -5.67
CA VAL A 115 -23.64 4.94 -4.25
C VAL A 115 -23.26 3.50 -3.96
N THR A 116 -22.16 3.30 -3.25
CA THR A 116 -21.64 1.98 -2.93
C THR A 116 -22.51 1.30 -1.87
N CYS A 117 -22.95 0.08 -2.16
CA CYS A 117 -23.47 -0.88 -1.19
C CYS A 117 -22.39 -1.93 -0.94
N ALA A 118 -21.84 -2.01 0.28
CA ALA A 118 -20.72 -2.91 0.55
C ALA A 118 -20.59 -3.29 2.03
N GLY A 119 -20.01 -4.45 2.31
CA GLY A 119 -19.69 -4.92 3.67
C GLY A 119 -18.20 -4.90 4.00
N ASP A 120 -17.39 -4.30 3.11
CA ASP A 120 -15.95 -4.08 3.24
C ASP A 120 -15.64 -2.59 3.11
N THR A 121 -14.37 -2.21 3.27
CA THR A 121 -13.91 -0.83 3.10
C THR A 121 -12.67 -0.77 2.22
N VAL A 122 -12.46 0.38 1.58
CA VAL A 122 -11.24 0.67 0.80
C VAL A 122 -10.14 1.33 1.62
N PHE A 123 -10.37 1.63 2.90
CA PHE A 123 -9.39 2.30 3.75
C PHE A 123 -8.10 1.49 3.87
N SER A 124 -6.97 2.13 3.58
CA SER A 124 -5.65 1.52 3.68
C SER A 124 -4.63 2.55 4.17
N PRO A 125 -3.80 2.20 5.18
CA PRO A 125 -2.72 3.06 5.63
C PRO A 125 -1.56 3.16 4.61
N ASN A 126 -1.53 2.27 3.61
CA ASN A 126 -0.44 2.16 2.64
C ASN A 126 -0.65 3.01 1.38
N TYR A 127 -1.79 3.69 1.25
CA TYR A 127 -2.03 4.56 0.11
C TYR A 127 -1.16 5.81 0.15
N LYS A 128 -0.60 6.15 -1.01
CA LYS A 128 0.08 7.43 -1.19
C LYS A 128 -0.93 8.58 -1.20
N THR A 129 -0.52 9.70 -0.63
CA THR A 129 -1.35 10.91 -0.60
C THR A 129 -1.37 11.59 -1.97
N LEU A 130 -2.56 11.82 -2.52
CA LEU A 130 -2.77 12.68 -3.68
C LEU A 130 -2.88 14.14 -3.23
N ALA A 131 -1.74 14.84 -3.19
CA ALA A 131 -1.66 16.23 -2.77
C ALA A 131 -2.68 17.14 -3.49
N TYR A 132 -3.17 18.18 -2.80
CA TYR A 132 -4.05 19.16 -3.42
C TYR A 132 -3.38 19.80 -4.65
N GLY A 133 -4.20 20.12 -5.66
CA GLY A 133 -3.72 20.62 -6.95
C GLY A 133 -3.27 19.51 -7.90
N LYS A 134 -2.98 18.31 -7.42
CA LYS A 134 -2.51 17.19 -8.25
C LYS A 134 -3.67 16.41 -8.88
N THR A 135 -3.32 15.67 -9.93
CA THR A 135 -4.20 14.78 -10.67
C THR A 135 -3.65 13.37 -10.60
N TRP A 136 -4.51 12.41 -10.28
CA TRP A 136 -4.24 10.99 -10.37
C TRP A 136 -4.89 10.45 -11.63
N ASN A 137 -4.11 9.78 -12.47
CA ASN A 137 -4.57 9.21 -13.74
C ASN A 137 -4.11 7.75 -13.82
N LYS A 138 -5.06 6.82 -13.68
CA LYS A 138 -4.77 5.38 -13.72
C LYS A 138 -6.02 4.60 -14.10
N GLY A 139 -5.84 3.48 -14.81
CA GLY A 139 -6.92 2.56 -15.18
C GLY A 139 -7.99 3.18 -16.11
N GLY A 140 -7.74 4.35 -16.68
CA GLY A 140 -8.72 5.15 -17.45
C GLY A 140 -9.51 6.15 -16.60
N PHE A 141 -9.29 6.20 -15.29
CA PHE A 141 -9.91 7.18 -14.40
C PHE A 141 -8.99 8.37 -14.19
N ILE A 142 -9.58 9.55 -14.14
CA ILE A 142 -8.88 10.80 -13.84
C ILE A 142 -9.52 11.39 -12.59
N CYS A 143 -8.73 11.56 -11.53
CA CYS A 143 -9.16 12.17 -10.29
C CYS A 143 -8.34 13.44 -9.99
N LYS A 144 -9.01 14.56 -9.79
CA LYS A 144 -8.41 15.85 -9.46
C LYS A 144 -8.62 16.16 -7.99
N SER A 145 -7.53 16.25 -7.24
CA SER A 145 -7.55 16.65 -5.83
C SER A 145 -7.54 18.17 -5.73
N ARG A 146 -8.56 18.73 -5.07
CA ARG A 146 -8.71 20.16 -4.81
C ARG A 146 -9.03 20.36 -3.34
N THR A 147 -8.79 21.56 -2.83
CA THR A 147 -9.07 21.92 -1.44
C THR A 147 -10.57 21.87 -1.11
N ASN A 148 -11.42 22.10 -2.11
CA ASN A 148 -12.87 22.02 -1.97
C ASN A 148 -13.43 20.60 -2.16
N GLY A 149 -12.64 19.63 -2.65
CA GLY A 149 -13.13 18.26 -2.85
C GLY A 149 -12.37 17.46 -3.90
N LEU A 150 -12.84 16.24 -4.13
CA LEU A 150 -12.37 15.34 -5.17
C LEU A 150 -13.31 15.37 -6.36
N THR A 151 -12.77 15.46 -7.58
CA THR A 151 -13.54 15.19 -8.80
C THR A 151 -12.92 14.03 -9.54
N CYS A 152 -13.70 12.98 -9.83
CA CYS A 152 -13.23 11.84 -10.61
C CYS A 152 -14.10 11.61 -11.85
N THR A 153 -13.49 11.26 -12.98
CA THR A 153 -14.17 10.94 -14.24
C THR A 153 -13.68 9.63 -14.83
N ASN A 154 -14.57 8.94 -15.56
CA ASN A 154 -14.26 7.79 -16.38
C ASN A 154 -13.97 8.21 -17.84
N PRO A 155 -13.51 7.30 -18.71
CA PRO A 155 -13.22 7.60 -20.11
C PRO A 155 -14.44 8.08 -20.91
N ARG A 156 -15.65 7.85 -20.41
CA ARG A 156 -16.91 8.25 -21.06
C ARG A 156 -17.37 9.65 -20.63
N GLY A 157 -16.62 10.32 -19.77
CA GLY A 157 -16.94 11.65 -19.25
C GLY A 157 -17.91 11.67 -18.07
N ASN A 158 -18.46 10.51 -17.66
CA ASN A 158 -19.26 10.43 -16.45
C ASN A 158 -18.33 10.52 -15.23
N GLY A 159 -18.81 11.11 -14.15
CA GLY A 159 -18.00 11.36 -12.98
C GLY A 159 -18.78 11.80 -11.77
N PHE A 160 -18.04 12.08 -10.72
CA PHE A 160 -18.61 12.62 -9.51
C PHE A 160 -17.70 13.67 -8.90
N PHE A 161 -18.31 14.53 -8.09
CA PHE A 161 -17.64 15.36 -7.11
C PHE A 161 -18.00 14.88 -5.70
N LEU A 162 -17.03 14.93 -4.79
CA LEU A 162 -17.16 14.43 -3.43
C LEU A 162 -16.35 15.28 -2.46
N ASN A 163 -17.00 15.80 -1.42
CA ASN A 163 -16.35 16.35 -0.23
C ASN A 163 -17.18 16.00 1.02
N ARG A 164 -16.83 16.60 2.17
CA ARG A 164 -17.51 16.34 3.45
C ARG A 164 -18.98 16.81 3.47
N GLU A 165 -19.30 17.85 2.72
CA GLU A 165 -20.56 18.60 2.83
C GLU A 165 -21.55 18.25 1.72
N GLU A 166 -21.03 17.88 0.54
CA GLU A 166 -21.81 17.60 -0.65
C GLU A 166 -21.18 16.50 -1.51
N TRP A 167 -22.03 15.87 -2.32
CA TRP A 167 -21.62 15.01 -3.41
C TRP A 167 -22.59 15.17 -4.59
N LYS A 168 -22.07 14.97 -5.81
CA LYS A 168 -22.87 15.02 -7.04
C LYS A 168 -22.31 14.07 -8.08
N THR A 169 -23.18 13.54 -8.91
CA THR A 169 -22.82 12.72 -10.07
C THR A 169 -23.17 13.46 -11.36
N PHE A 170 -22.45 13.19 -12.44
CA PHE A 170 -22.65 13.78 -13.76
C PHE A 170 -22.21 12.83 -14.87
#